data_AF-A0A535S1F2-F1
#
_entry.id   AF-A0A535S1F2-F1
#
_cell.length_a   1.000
_cell.length_b   1.000
_cell.length_c   1.000
_cell.angle_alpha   90.00
_cell.angle_beta   90.00
_cell.angle_gamma   90.00
#
_symmetry.space_group_name_H-M   'P 1'
#
loop_
_entity.id
_entity.type
_entity.pdbx_description
1 polymer ?
#
loop_
_entity_poly.entity_id
_entity_poly.type
_entity_poly.pdbx_seq_one_letter_code
_entity_poly.pdbx_strand_id
1 'polypeptide(L)'
;MVRSLYDCPQVPVGPAGVLCRVVVATHPASTKKSPVGLTREGVVYELFFTKLPQQVFTASDVVELYLHRGAFEPQLSDEDTEQDPDRWCSHSAWGQECWQVISQWVWNLRLELGHQLHPDPVRTTEFAPALPPPSPHAAPASGYAPPEVGLPWKAGRFSGQAFALQPDGTLRCQASQKLLPHEQRREADGSLRVVYGASIHSCRPCPLREQCQWNGSATAKPRQGSRLLHPLQVSSAPLLWRDWSRRVHRRACLQLVRHQRIEVSLLPPAAASSGKADVILSRPQRAHYRLSWQERLARNARASTSGQVTIRLFGVPESFATSLGLATA
;
A
#
# COMPACT_ATOMS: atom_id res chain seq x y z
N MET A 1 -6.84 16.90 -5.74
CA MET A 1 -7.98 17.03 -4.81
C MET A 1 -7.45 16.97 -3.40
N VAL A 2 -7.71 17.97 -2.57
CA VAL A 2 -7.25 18.00 -1.17
C VAL A 2 -8.37 17.47 -0.28
N ARG A 3 -8.07 16.46 0.53
CA ARG A 3 -9.00 15.87 1.51
C ARG A 3 -8.73 16.46 2.89
N SER A 4 -9.80 16.80 3.61
CA SER A 4 -9.75 17.04 5.06
C SER A 4 -9.90 15.71 5.78
N LEU A 5 -9.07 15.44 6.79
CA LEU A 5 -9.02 14.14 7.47
C LEU A 5 -9.40 14.28 8.94
N TYR A 6 -10.27 13.41 9.43
CA TYR A 6 -10.68 13.31 10.83
C TYR A 6 -10.40 11.90 11.33
N ASP A 7 -9.66 11.79 12.43
CA ASP A 7 -9.25 10.50 12.99
C ASP A 7 -10.08 10.16 14.22
N CYS A 8 -10.86 9.09 14.14
CA CYS A 8 -11.75 8.63 15.20
C CYS A 8 -11.23 7.28 15.74
N PRO A 9 -10.46 7.26 16.84
CA PRO A 9 -9.71 6.07 17.27
C PRO A 9 -10.58 4.93 17.79
N GLN A 10 -11.75 5.23 18.33
CA GLN A 10 -12.66 4.25 18.93
C GLN A 10 -14.09 4.53 18.50
N VAL A 11 -14.44 4.07 17.30
CA VAL A 11 -15.83 4.08 16.82
C VAL A 11 -16.43 2.69 17.00
N PRO A 12 -17.56 2.54 17.70
CA PRO A 12 -18.27 1.26 17.75
C PRO A 12 -18.88 0.95 16.39
N VAL A 13 -18.51 -0.17 15.78
CA VAL A 13 -18.98 -0.59 14.46
C VAL A 13 -19.74 -1.90 14.54
N GLY A 14 -20.90 -1.94 13.87
CA GLY A 14 -21.77 -3.10 13.78
C GLY A 14 -22.58 -3.38 15.06
N PRO A 15 -23.46 -4.39 15.03
CA PRO A 15 -24.36 -4.70 16.14
C PRO A 15 -23.65 -5.05 17.44
N ALA A 16 -22.46 -5.64 17.35
CA ALA A 16 -21.63 -6.01 18.50
C ALA A 16 -20.80 -4.83 19.06
N GLY A 17 -20.85 -3.65 18.45
CA GLY A 17 -20.15 -2.46 18.94
C GLY A 17 -18.62 -2.59 18.94
N VAL A 18 -18.05 -3.35 18.01
CA VAL A 18 -16.59 -3.56 17.95
C VAL A 18 -15.91 -2.22 17.72
N LEU A 19 -15.03 -1.85 18.64
CA LEU A 19 -14.27 -0.61 18.52
C LEU A 19 -13.27 -0.72 17.38
N CYS A 20 -13.42 0.17 16.40
CA CYS A 20 -12.55 0.28 15.24
C CYS A 20 -12.06 1.71 15.13
N ARG A 21 -10.83 1.89 14.65
CA ARG A 21 -10.34 3.21 14.26
C ARG A 21 -10.90 3.55 12.89
N VAL A 22 -11.50 4.72 12.78
CA VAL A 22 -12.14 5.23 11.55
C VAL A 22 -11.50 6.55 11.17
N VAL A 23 -10.91 6.61 9.99
CA VAL A 23 -10.50 7.87 9.38
C VAL A 23 -11.61 8.32 8.44
N VAL A 24 -12.13 9.52 8.66
CA VAL A 24 -13.11 10.18 7.80
C VAL A 24 -12.37 11.15 6.91
N ALA A 25 -12.41 10.95 5.60
CA ALA A 25 -11.89 11.91 4.64
C ALA A 25 -13.04 12.66 3.97
N THR A 26 -12.93 13.98 3.91
CA THR A 26 -13.95 14.83 3.29
C THR A 26 -13.38 15.72 2.20
N HIS A 27 -14.20 15.99 1.20
CA HIS A 27 -13.89 16.95 0.14
C HIS A 27 -15.19 17.53 -0.45
N PRO A 28 -15.16 18.74 -1.03
CA PRO A 28 -16.33 19.32 -1.67
C PRO A 28 -16.85 18.44 -2.81
N ALA A 29 -18.18 18.29 -2.90
CA ALA A 29 -18.81 17.60 -4.03
C ALA A 29 -18.55 18.36 -5.34
N SER A 30 -18.30 17.60 -6.41
CA SER A 30 -18.14 18.16 -7.76
C SER A 30 -19.44 18.03 -8.56
N THR A 31 -19.49 18.64 -9.75
CA THR A 31 -20.61 18.46 -10.69
C THR A 31 -20.80 17.00 -11.12
N LYS A 32 -19.72 16.20 -11.09
CA LYS A 32 -19.78 14.74 -11.24
C LYS A 32 -19.94 14.09 -9.87
N LYS A 33 -20.89 13.17 -9.76
CA LYS A 33 -21.07 12.33 -8.58
C LYS A 33 -19.77 11.58 -8.28
N SER A 34 -19.29 11.66 -7.04
CA SER A 34 -18.13 10.87 -6.61
C SER A 34 -18.46 9.38 -6.71
N PRO A 35 -17.57 8.54 -7.28
CA PRO A 35 -17.78 7.09 -7.34
C PRO A 35 -17.66 6.43 -5.97
N VAL A 36 -16.97 7.08 -5.02
CA VAL A 36 -16.68 6.55 -3.69
C VAL A 36 -17.13 7.57 -2.64
N GLY A 37 -17.71 7.06 -1.54
CA GLY A 37 -18.18 7.86 -0.42
C GLY A 37 -19.65 8.27 -0.52
N LEU A 38 -20.13 8.94 0.53
CA LEU A 38 -21.49 9.45 0.64
C LEU A 38 -21.48 10.97 0.52
N THR A 39 -22.32 11.53 -0.35
CA THR A 39 -22.50 12.99 -0.43
C THR A 39 -23.60 13.44 0.52
N ARG A 40 -23.31 14.40 1.39
CA ARG A 40 -24.28 15.09 2.24
C ARG A 40 -23.97 16.58 2.24
N GLU A 41 -24.99 17.39 1.97
CA GLU A 41 -24.91 18.86 2.02
C GLU A 41 -23.72 19.43 1.22
N GLY A 42 -23.48 18.90 0.02
CA GLY A 42 -22.39 19.36 -0.85
C GLY A 42 -20.98 18.92 -0.43
N VAL A 43 -20.85 18.02 0.54
CA VAL A 43 -19.58 17.42 0.99
C VAL A 43 -19.62 15.91 0.77
N VAL A 44 -18.57 15.36 0.20
CA VAL A 44 -18.36 13.91 0.08
C VAL A 44 -17.62 13.42 1.31
N TYR A 45 -18.11 12.32 1.89
CA TYR A 45 -17.53 11.63 3.04
C TYR A 45 -17.06 10.24 2.60
N GLU A 46 -15.75 9.99 2.71
CA GLU A 46 -15.12 8.68 2.54
C GLU A 46 -14.75 8.15 3.92
N LEU A 47 -15.04 6.88 4.21
CA LEU A 47 -14.74 6.24 5.50
C LEU A 47 -13.70 5.15 5.31
N PHE A 48 -12.62 5.22 6.09
CA PHE A 48 -11.53 4.25 6.10
C PHE A 48 -11.47 3.60 7.48
N PHE A 49 -11.81 2.31 7.53
CA PHE A 49 -11.75 1.51 8.75
C PHE A 49 -10.39 0.84 8.84
N THR A 50 -9.72 0.90 9.99
CA THR A 50 -8.39 0.35 10.15
C THR A 50 -8.14 -0.20 11.56
N LYS A 51 -7.27 -1.19 11.65
CA LYS A 51 -6.68 -1.67 12.91
C LYS A 51 -5.29 -1.08 13.16
N LEU A 52 -4.78 -0.27 12.24
CA LEU A 52 -3.45 0.34 12.35
C LEU A 52 -3.42 1.29 13.55
N PRO A 53 -2.43 1.16 14.45
CA PRO A 53 -2.41 1.92 15.69
C PRO A 53 -2.15 3.40 15.41
N GLN A 54 -2.88 4.27 16.10
CA GLN A 54 -2.79 5.73 15.92
C GLN A 54 -1.42 6.31 16.27
N GLN A 55 -0.67 5.64 17.14
CA GLN A 55 0.68 6.02 17.55
C GLN A 55 1.75 5.80 16.46
N VAL A 56 1.49 4.94 15.47
CA VAL A 56 2.45 4.60 14.41
C VAL A 56 2.00 5.11 13.04
N PHE A 57 0.70 5.12 12.77
CA PHE A 57 0.14 5.53 11.48
C PHE A 57 -0.80 6.70 11.67
N THR A 58 -0.50 7.84 11.05
CA THR A 58 -1.38 9.00 11.00
C THR A 58 -2.61 8.73 10.12
N ALA A 59 -3.62 9.59 10.20
CA ALA A 59 -4.77 9.53 9.29
C ALA A 59 -4.35 9.70 7.81
N SER A 60 -3.29 10.48 7.53
CA SER A 60 -2.75 10.63 6.18
C SER A 60 -2.15 9.31 5.71
N ASP A 61 -1.30 8.68 6.54
CA ASP A 61 -0.67 7.40 6.20
C ASP A 61 -1.70 6.31 5.89
N VAL A 62 -2.78 6.25 6.66
CA VAL A 62 -3.88 5.29 6.44
C VAL A 62 -4.56 5.52 5.10
N VAL A 63 -4.89 6.78 4.78
CA VAL A 63 -5.56 7.13 3.52
C VAL A 63 -4.62 6.95 2.34
N GLU A 64 -3.36 7.37 2.45
CA GLU A 64 -2.34 7.19 1.42
C GLU A 64 -2.10 5.70 1.16
N LEU A 65 -1.91 4.88 2.21
CA LEU A 65 -1.77 3.44 2.07
C LEU A 65 -2.96 2.81 1.34
N TYR A 66 -4.19 3.22 1.68
CA TYR A 66 -5.38 2.73 0.98
C TYR A 66 -5.39 3.18 -0.48
N LEU A 67 -5.13 4.45 -0.77
CA LEU A 67 -5.14 4.98 -2.14
C LEU A 67 -4.03 4.35 -2.99
N HIS A 68 -2.90 3.99 -2.37
CA HIS A 68 -1.82 3.25 -3.01
C HIS A 68 -2.16 1.79 -3.32
N ARG A 69 -3.29 1.24 -2.85
CA ARG A 69 -3.73 -0.11 -3.26
C ARG A 69 -3.92 -0.23 -4.77
N GLY A 70 -4.29 0.88 -5.43
CA GLY A 70 -4.41 0.94 -6.89
C GLY A 70 -3.07 0.74 -7.62
N ALA A 71 -1.93 0.92 -6.94
CA ALA A 71 -0.62 0.62 -7.52
C ALA A 71 -0.41 -0.88 -7.79
N PHE A 72 -1.27 -1.76 -7.26
CA PHE A 72 -1.28 -3.18 -7.58
C PHE A 72 -1.99 -3.49 -8.91
N GLU A 73 -2.90 -2.64 -9.38
CA GLU A 73 -3.62 -2.85 -10.65
C GLU A 73 -2.67 -2.90 -11.86
N PRO A 74 -1.66 -2.02 -11.99
CA PRO A 74 -0.63 -2.17 -13.01
C PRO A 74 0.15 -3.49 -12.93
N GLN A 75 0.36 -4.03 -11.71
CA GLN A 75 1.04 -5.31 -11.54
C GLN A 75 0.20 -6.47 -12.04
N LEU A 76 -1.11 -6.47 -11.74
CA LEU A 76 -2.06 -7.45 -12.27
C LEU A 76 -2.16 -7.36 -13.80
N SER A 77 -2.30 -6.16 -14.34
CA SER A 77 -2.34 -5.96 -15.79
C SER A 77 -1.05 -6.40 -16.50
N ASP A 78 0.12 -6.17 -15.89
CA ASP A 78 1.39 -6.70 -16.39
C ASP A 78 1.38 -8.23 -16.39
N GLU A 79 0.88 -8.87 -15.31
CA GLU A 79 0.79 -10.33 -15.21
C GLU A 79 -0.11 -10.92 -16.29
N ASP A 80 -1.31 -10.35 -16.47
CA ASP A 80 -2.24 -10.77 -17.52
C ASP A 80 -1.59 -10.69 -18.90
N THR A 81 -0.88 -9.60 -19.19
CA THR A 81 -0.23 -9.36 -20.49
C THR A 81 0.97 -10.27 -20.72
N GLU A 82 1.77 -10.55 -19.68
CA GLU A 82 3.06 -11.24 -19.79
C GLU A 82 2.96 -12.77 -19.57
N GLN A 83 1.87 -13.26 -18.97
CA GLN A 83 1.67 -14.69 -18.66
C GLN A 83 0.34 -15.27 -19.13
N ASP A 84 -0.73 -14.47 -19.24
CA ASP A 84 -2.09 -14.95 -19.51
C ASP A 84 -2.51 -16.11 -18.57
N PRO A 85 -2.42 -15.91 -17.24
CA PRO A 85 -2.68 -16.98 -16.27
C PRO A 85 -4.16 -17.39 -16.23
N ASP A 86 -5.07 -16.57 -16.76
CA ASP A 86 -6.49 -16.87 -16.85
C ASP A 86 -6.84 -17.90 -17.93
N ARG A 87 -5.86 -18.29 -18.76
CA ARG A 87 -6.04 -19.35 -19.74
C ARG A 87 -6.50 -20.64 -19.06
N TRP A 88 -7.63 -21.16 -19.53
CA TRP A 88 -8.16 -22.44 -19.06
C TRP A 88 -7.34 -23.60 -19.62
N CYS A 89 -6.54 -24.25 -18.78
CA CYS A 89 -5.66 -25.36 -19.19
C CYS A 89 -6.02 -26.70 -18.53
N SER A 90 -6.96 -26.71 -17.59
CA SER A 90 -7.45 -27.92 -16.91
C SER A 90 -8.95 -27.84 -16.66
N HIS A 91 -9.70 -28.90 -17.00
CA HIS A 91 -11.12 -29.03 -16.64
C HIS A 91 -11.38 -29.34 -15.15
N SER A 92 -10.34 -29.62 -14.37
CA SER A 92 -10.45 -29.79 -12.92
C SER A 92 -10.05 -28.52 -12.17
N ALA A 93 -10.77 -28.19 -11.10
CA ALA A 93 -10.46 -27.04 -10.24
C ALA A 93 -9.03 -27.11 -9.71
N TRP A 94 -8.62 -28.26 -9.16
CA TRP A 94 -7.25 -28.51 -8.68
C TRP A 94 -6.17 -28.30 -9.73
N GLY A 95 -6.43 -28.70 -10.98
CA GLY A 95 -5.48 -28.48 -12.06
C GLY A 95 -5.40 -27.00 -12.48
N GLN A 96 -6.51 -26.26 -12.39
CA GLN A 96 -6.52 -24.83 -12.66
C GLN A 96 -5.86 -24.03 -11.52
N GLU A 97 -6.04 -24.44 -10.26
CA GLU A 97 -5.32 -23.91 -9.10
C GLU A 97 -3.81 -24.14 -9.23
N CYS A 98 -3.40 -25.35 -9.61
CA CYS A 98 -1.99 -25.66 -9.87
C CYS A 98 -1.38 -24.76 -10.96
N TRP A 99 -2.12 -24.52 -12.04
CA TRP A 99 -1.70 -23.61 -13.12
C TRP A 99 -1.48 -22.18 -12.63
N GLN A 100 -2.39 -21.65 -11.79
CA GLN A 100 -2.24 -20.33 -11.18
C GLN A 100 -0.99 -20.27 -10.28
N VAL A 101 -0.75 -21.30 -9.46
CA VAL A 101 0.45 -21.37 -8.61
C VAL A 101 1.73 -21.40 -9.45
N ILE A 102 1.77 -22.20 -10.53
CA ILE A 102 2.92 -22.26 -11.43
C ILE A 102 3.14 -20.90 -12.10
N SER A 103 2.08 -20.23 -12.56
CA SER A 103 2.19 -18.90 -13.18
C SER A 103 2.76 -17.86 -12.21
N GLN A 104 2.29 -17.85 -10.96
CA GLN A 104 2.85 -16.97 -9.91
C GLN A 104 4.31 -17.31 -9.59
N TRP A 105 4.67 -18.58 -9.56
CA TRP A 105 6.05 -19.00 -9.35
C TRP A 105 6.97 -18.55 -10.50
N VAL A 106 6.54 -18.77 -11.75
CA VAL A 106 7.25 -18.30 -12.95
C VAL A 106 7.36 -16.76 -12.96
N TRP A 107 6.35 -16.03 -12.47
CA TRP A 107 6.40 -14.57 -12.33
C TRP A 107 7.59 -14.11 -11.48
N ASN A 108 7.72 -14.73 -10.31
CA ASN A 108 8.76 -14.40 -9.33
C ASN A 108 10.13 -14.88 -9.81
N LEU A 109 10.19 -16.05 -10.43
CA LEU A 109 11.43 -16.57 -11.01
C LEU A 109 11.96 -15.63 -12.11
N ARG A 110 11.09 -15.13 -13.00
CA ARG A 110 11.49 -14.15 -14.03
C ARG A 110 12.04 -12.85 -13.44
N LEU A 111 11.51 -12.42 -12.29
CA LEU A 111 12.02 -11.24 -11.59
C LEU A 111 13.44 -11.49 -11.07
N GLU A 112 13.67 -12.63 -10.42
CA GLU A 112 14.97 -13.01 -9.88
C GLU A 112 16.02 -13.19 -11.00
N LEU A 113 15.68 -13.99 -12.02
CA LEU A 113 16.56 -14.21 -13.18
C LEU A 113 16.82 -12.93 -13.95
N GLY A 114 15.80 -12.08 -14.09
CA GLY A 114 15.94 -10.77 -14.70
C GLY A 114 16.92 -9.85 -13.98
N HIS A 115 16.93 -9.90 -12.64
CA HIS A 115 17.89 -9.16 -11.83
C HIS A 115 19.31 -9.72 -11.95
N GLN A 116 19.47 -11.04 -12.04
CA GLN A 116 20.78 -11.64 -12.32
C GLN A 116 21.31 -11.24 -13.71
N LEU A 117 20.42 -11.12 -14.71
CA LEU A 117 20.77 -10.67 -16.05
C LEU A 117 21.17 -9.19 -16.11
N HIS A 118 20.43 -8.34 -15.40
CA HIS A 118 20.66 -6.90 -15.32
C HIS A 118 20.61 -6.45 -13.86
N PRO A 119 21.73 -6.52 -13.13
CA PRO A 119 21.77 -6.14 -11.73
C PRO A 119 21.65 -4.62 -11.59
N ASP A 120 20.48 -4.15 -11.18
CA ASP A 120 20.25 -2.75 -10.86
C ASP A 120 20.38 -2.47 -9.35
N PRO A 121 20.93 -1.31 -8.95
CA PRO A 121 20.94 -0.93 -7.55
C PRO A 121 19.51 -0.81 -7.00
N VAL A 122 19.33 -1.23 -5.75
CA VAL A 122 18.06 -1.05 -5.03
C VAL A 122 17.74 0.44 -4.97
N ARG A 123 16.62 0.84 -5.57
CA ARG A 123 16.12 2.21 -5.46
C ARG A 123 15.68 2.44 -4.02
N THR A 124 16.00 3.62 -3.50
CA THR A 124 15.66 4.02 -2.14
C THR A 124 14.89 5.32 -2.22
N THR A 125 13.63 5.30 -1.77
CA THR A 125 12.76 6.47 -1.72
C THR A 125 12.50 6.80 -0.26
N GLU A 126 12.68 8.06 0.12
CA GLU A 126 12.23 8.55 1.41
C GLU A 126 10.71 8.60 1.44
N PHE A 127 10.10 7.75 2.25
CA PHE A 127 8.65 7.69 2.42
C PHE A 127 8.18 8.71 3.47
N ALA A 128 8.96 8.90 4.53
CA ALA A 128 8.71 9.92 5.54
C ALA A 128 10.03 10.48 6.12
N PRO A 129 10.15 11.81 6.32
CA PRO A 129 11.37 12.42 6.84
C PRO A 129 11.62 12.12 8.31
N ALA A 130 12.90 12.17 8.70
CA ALA A 130 13.28 12.25 10.10
C ALA A 130 12.95 13.65 10.65
N LEU A 131 12.25 13.72 11.78
CA LEU A 131 12.00 14.96 12.49
C LEU A 131 12.87 15.03 13.77
N PRO A 132 13.34 16.21 14.18
CA PRO A 132 14.22 16.37 15.36
C PRO A 132 13.55 15.86 16.65
N PRO A 133 14.31 15.32 17.62
CA PRO A 133 13.76 14.68 18.81
C PRO A 133 12.89 15.65 19.64
N PRO A 134 11.86 15.13 20.36
CA PRO A 134 10.94 15.98 21.09
C PRO A 134 11.57 16.43 22.40
N SER A 135 11.16 17.62 22.87
CA SER A 135 11.48 18.08 24.23
C SER A 135 10.87 17.13 25.27
N PRO A 136 11.55 16.81 26.38
CA PRO A 136 11.17 15.76 27.35
C PRO A 136 9.89 16.03 28.19
N HIS A 137 9.03 16.97 27.78
CA HIS A 137 7.85 17.42 28.53
C HIS A 137 6.52 17.30 27.78
N ALA A 138 6.35 16.28 26.93
CA ALA A 138 5.11 16.06 26.17
C ALA A 138 4.26 14.90 26.72
N ALA A 139 2.96 15.17 26.95
CA ALA A 139 1.94 14.20 27.33
C ALA A 139 1.58 13.23 26.17
N PRO A 140 1.01 12.02 26.44
CA PRO A 140 0.82 10.97 25.43
C PRO A 140 -0.22 11.35 24.36
N ALA A 141 -0.06 10.75 23.18
CA ALA A 141 -0.39 11.34 21.87
C ALA A 141 -1.78 11.05 21.27
N SER A 142 -2.28 12.04 20.53
CA SER A 142 -3.55 12.04 19.75
C SER A 142 -3.31 11.99 18.24
N GLY A 143 -2.33 11.25 17.72
CA GLY A 143 -1.98 11.32 16.29
C GLY A 143 -1.13 12.56 15.91
N TYR A 144 -1.06 13.53 16.82
CA TYR A 144 -0.23 14.73 16.77
C TYR A 144 0.38 14.98 18.17
N ALA A 145 1.48 15.73 18.25
CA ALA A 145 2.06 16.22 19.49
C ALA A 145 1.04 17.07 20.29
N PRO A 146 1.25 17.27 21.62
CA PRO A 146 0.34 18.07 22.44
C PRO A 146 0.04 19.43 21.78
N PRO A 147 -1.23 19.90 21.83
CA PRO A 147 -1.63 21.04 21.02
C PRO A 147 -0.93 22.32 21.49
N GLU A 148 -0.09 22.90 20.65
CA GLU A 148 0.62 24.13 20.97
C GLU A 148 -0.24 25.36 20.69
N VAL A 149 -0.01 26.40 21.50
CA VAL A 149 -0.65 27.69 21.32
C VAL A 149 0.15 28.47 20.27
N GLY A 150 -0.47 28.74 19.11
CA GLY A 150 0.13 29.68 18.16
C GLY A 150 0.35 31.03 18.83
N LEU A 151 1.59 31.51 18.86
CA LEU A 151 1.93 32.83 19.39
C LEU A 151 1.38 33.92 18.47
N PRO A 152 0.72 34.94 19.03
CA PRO A 152 1.09 36.28 18.58
C PRO A 152 1.28 37.22 19.76
N TRP A 153 2.38 37.97 19.71
CA TRP A 153 2.56 39.22 20.44
C TRP A 153 1.44 40.18 20.02
N LYS A 154 0.56 40.60 20.95
CA LYS A 154 -0.18 41.87 20.88
C LYS A 154 -0.56 42.36 22.28
N ALA A 155 -0.14 43.57 22.62
CA ALA A 155 -0.31 44.21 23.92
C ALA A 155 -1.78 44.32 24.35
N GLY A 156 -2.10 43.92 25.59
CA GLY A 156 -3.35 44.22 26.27
C GLY A 156 -4.58 43.35 25.96
N ARG A 157 -4.43 42.22 25.24
CA ARG A 157 -5.57 41.32 24.92
C ARG A 157 -5.27 39.85 25.22
N PHE A 158 -6.31 39.04 25.35
CA PHE A 158 -6.18 37.60 25.63
C PHE A 158 -5.51 36.87 24.45
N SER A 159 -4.34 36.29 24.72
CA SER A 159 -3.60 35.41 23.81
C SER A 159 -4.26 34.02 23.72
N GLY A 160 -3.76 33.14 22.85
CA GLY A 160 -4.23 31.75 22.77
C GLY A 160 -4.02 30.92 24.05
N GLN A 161 -3.18 31.40 24.99
CA GLN A 161 -2.95 30.76 26.30
C GLN A 161 -4.14 30.97 27.26
N ALA A 162 -4.91 32.04 27.06
CA ALA A 162 -6.12 32.32 27.83
C ALA A 162 -7.30 31.38 27.48
N PHE A 163 -7.06 30.38 26.63
CA PHE A 163 -8.04 29.40 26.19
C PHE A 163 -7.55 28.02 26.62
N ALA A 164 -8.10 27.48 27.69
CA ALA A 164 -7.68 26.19 28.24
C ALA A 164 -8.27 25.05 27.41
N LEU A 165 -7.43 24.13 26.92
CA LEU A 165 -7.89 22.88 26.32
C LEU A 165 -8.50 21.99 27.40
N GLN A 166 -9.68 21.47 27.12
CA GLN A 166 -10.43 20.59 28.01
C GLN A 166 -10.21 19.12 27.62
N PRO A 167 -10.43 18.18 28.56
CA PRO A 167 -10.33 16.74 28.27
C PRO A 167 -11.28 16.26 27.15
N ASP A 168 -12.38 16.97 26.92
CA ASP A 168 -13.36 16.67 25.86
C ASP A 168 -12.96 17.20 24.47
N GLY A 169 -11.72 17.70 24.34
CA GLY A 169 -11.18 18.23 23.08
C GLY A 169 -11.65 19.64 22.73
N THR A 170 -12.37 20.33 23.61
CA THR A 170 -12.85 21.70 23.39
C THR A 170 -11.99 22.75 24.09
N LEU A 171 -12.10 24.02 23.72
CA LEU A 171 -11.43 25.10 24.47
C LEU A 171 -12.42 25.78 25.41
N ARG A 172 -11.95 26.21 26.59
CA ARG A 172 -12.66 27.16 27.47
C ARG A 172 -11.96 28.50 27.49
N CYS A 173 -12.70 29.58 27.33
CA CYS A 173 -12.16 30.93 27.55
C CYS A 173 -12.17 31.33 29.04
N GLN A 174 -11.60 32.48 29.37
CA GLN A 174 -11.60 33.05 30.73
C GLN A 174 -13.00 33.33 31.30
N ALA A 175 -14.00 33.56 30.45
CA ALA A 175 -15.41 33.67 30.85
C ALA A 175 -16.11 32.30 30.94
N SER A 176 -15.35 31.21 31.00
CA SER A 176 -15.81 29.81 31.08
C SER A 176 -16.71 29.34 29.93
N GLN A 177 -16.77 30.08 28.82
CA GLN A 177 -17.53 29.69 27.63
C GLN A 177 -16.79 28.59 26.86
N LYS A 178 -17.55 27.62 26.36
CA LYS A 178 -17.07 26.50 25.54
C LYS A 178 -16.89 26.95 24.08
N LEU A 179 -15.75 26.60 23.49
CA LEU A 179 -15.41 26.84 22.10
C LEU A 179 -15.26 25.50 21.38
N LEU A 180 -15.94 25.36 20.25
CA LEU A 180 -15.95 24.14 19.44
C LEU A 180 -15.01 24.28 18.24
N PRO A 181 -14.30 23.22 17.82
CA PRO A 181 -13.54 23.24 16.59
C PRO A 181 -14.50 23.43 15.40
N HIS A 182 -14.16 24.32 14.47
CA HIS A 182 -15.00 24.59 13.30
C HIS A 182 -14.20 24.81 12.01
N GLU A 183 -12.89 24.94 12.09
CA GLU A 183 -12.03 25.09 10.92
C GLU A 183 -10.69 24.40 11.18
N GLN A 184 -10.12 23.78 10.15
CA GLN A 184 -8.79 23.18 10.20
C GLN A 184 -7.98 23.59 8.96
N ARG A 185 -6.71 23.94 9.15
CA ARG A 185 -5.79 24.37 8.08
C ARG A 185 -4.50 23.56 8.17
N ARG A 186 -4.00 23.08 7.03
CA ARG A 186 -2.65 22.52 6.94
C ARG A 186 -1.67 23.64 6.68
N GLU A 187 -0.61 23.68 7.48
CA GLU A 187 0.53 24.57 7.32
C GLU A 187 1.57 23.94 6.39
N ALA A 188 2.51 24.75 5.88
CA ALA A 188 3.53 24.30 4.92
C ALA A 188 4.49 23.24 5.50
N ASP A 189 4.62 23.19 6.82
CA ASP A 189 5.45 22.23 7.58
C ASP A 189 4.72 20.92 7.90
N GLY A 190 3.49 20.73 7.40
CA GLY A 190 2.66 19.56 7.67
C GLY A 190 1.86 19.63 8.99
N SER A 191 2.01 20.70 9.76
CA SER A 191 1.24 20.92 10.99
C SER A 191 -0.23 21.18 10.69
N LEU A 192 -1.12 20.71 11.59
CA LEU A 192 -2.56 20.93 11.50
C LEU A 192 -2.98 22.02 12.49
N ARG A 193 -3.40 23.17 11.97
CA ARG A 193 -4.00 24.24 12.77
C ARG A 193 -5.50 24.00 12.90
N VAL A 194 -6.00 23.79 14.11
CA VAL A 194 -7.42 23.70 14.44
C VAL A 194 -7.90 25.02 15.03
N VAL A 195 -8.92 25.63 14.45
CA VAL A 195 -9.56 26.86 14.94
C VAL A 195 -10.86 26.52 15.66
N TYR A 196 -10.95 27.02 16.88
CA TYR A 196 -12.08 26.87 17.78
C TYR A 196 -12.86 28.17 17.84
N GLY A 197 -14.18 28.09 17.84
CA GLY A 197 -15.08 29.25 17.91
C GLY A 197 -16.10 29.11 19.05
N ALA A 198 -16.36 30.20 19.76
CA ALA A 198 -17.47 30.28 20.72
C ALA A 198 -18.79 30.53 20.00
N SER A 199 -19.92 30.36 20.68
CA SER A 199 -21.20 30.91 20.21
C SER A 199 -21.16 32.44 20.29
N ILE A 200 -21.58 33.13 19.22
CA ILE A 200 -21.69 34.60 19.23
C ILE A 200 -22.73 35.08 20.25
N HIS A 201 -23.77 34.30 20.51
CA HIS A 201 -24.80 34.61 21.50
C HIS A 201 -24.22 34.67 22.93
N SER A 202 -23.27 33.79 23.25
CA SER A 202 -22.55 33.81 24.52
C SER A 202 -21.54 34.96 24.61
N CYS A 203 -21.02 35.41 23.47
CA CYS A 203 -20.01 36.46 23.44
C CYS A 203 -20.62 37.88 23.52
N ARG A 204 -21.81 38.10 22.97
CA ARG A 204 -22.45 39.42 22.93
C ARG A 204 -22.66 40.08 24.31
N PRO A 205 -23.17 39.37 25.33
CA PRO A 205 -23.37 39.93 26.67
C PRO A 205 -22.13 39.78 27.58
N CYS A 206 -21.01 39.25 27.08
CA CYS A 206 -19.86 38.92 27.92
C CYS A 206 -19.10 40.20 28.35
N PRO A 207 -18.78 40.39 29.64
CA PRO A 207 -18.04 41.57 30.11
C PRO A 207 -16.60 41.60 29.61
N LEU A 208 -16.04 40.45 29.24
CA LEU A 208 -14.68 40.33 28.68
C LEU A 208 -14.63 40.55 27.16
N ARG A 209 -15.75 40.93 26.52
CA ARG A 209 -15.89 41.02 25.07
C ARG A 209 -14.90 41.99 24.43
N GLU A 210 -14.66 43.15 25.02
CA GLU A 210 -13.69 44.17 24.55
C GLU A 210 -12.25 43.60 24.48
N GLN A 211 -11.85 42.88 25.52
CA GLN A 211 -10.52 42.25 25.63
C GLN A 211 -10.40 40.98 24.77
N CYS A 212 -11.53 40.32 24.48
CA CYS A 212 -11.61 39.09 23.70
C CYS A 212 -11.83 39.30 22.19
N GLN A 213 -12.60 40.27 21.75
CA GLN A 213 -12.96 40.44 20.34
C GLN A 213 -12.25 41.65 19.77
N TRP A 214 -11.53 41.49 18.65
CA TRP A 214 -10.71 42.53 18.03
C TRP A 214 -11.48 43.86 17.89
N ASN A 215 -12.68 43.81 17.30
CA ASN A 215 -13.59 44.95 17.12
C ASN A 215 -14.74 45.00 18.15
N GLY A 216 -14.63 44.31 19.28
CA GLY A 216 -15.64 44.36 20.35
C GLY A 216 -17.08 44.16 19.87
N SER A 217 -17.94 45.16 20.08
CA SER A 217 -19.33 45.16 19.63
C SER A 217 -19.51 45.17 18.10
N ALA A 218 -18.53 45.70 17.35
CA ALA A 218 -18.58 45.87 15.90
C ALA A 218 -18.21 44.62 15.09
N THR A 219 -17.73 43.53 15.71
CA THR A 219 -17.53 42.25 15.00
C THR A 219 -18.78 41.38 15.03
N ALA A 220 -19.15 40.83 13.86
CA ALA A 220 -20.16 39.78 13.74
C ALA A 220 -19.61 38.38 14.07
N LYS A 221 -18.27 38.21 14.09
CA LYS A 221 -17.63 36.91 14.33
C LYS A 221 -17.44 36.65 15.83
N PRO A 222 -17.70 35.41 16.30
CA PRO A 222 -17.47 35.04 17.68
C PRO A 222 -15.97 35.00 18.03
N ARG A 223 -15.65 34.84 19.32
CA ARG A 223 -14.26 34.66 19.75
C ARG A 223 -13.72 33.37 19.12
N GLN A 224 -12.50 33.46 18.57
CA GLN A 224 -11.76 32.32 18.04
C GLN A 224 -10.45 32.11 18.81
N GLY A 225 -9.99 30.85 18.84
CA GLY A 225 -8.66 30.46 19.31
C GLY A 225 -8.14 29.33 18.43
N SER A 226 -6.84 29.31 18.15
CA SER A 226 -6.23 28.23 17.35
C SER A 226 -5.31 27.36 18.20
N ARG A 227 -5.27 26.07 17.88
CA ARG A 227 -4.23 25.13 18.32
C ARG A 227 -3.49 24.59 17.11
N LEU A 228 -2.18 24.44 17.26
CA LEU A 228 -1.32 23.76 16.30
C LEU A 228 -1.08 22.34 16.80
N LEU A 229 -1.25 21.39 15.90
CA LEU A 229 -1.02 19.97 16.10
C LEU A 229 0.15 19.59 15.18
N HIS A 230 1.27 19.16 15.75
CA HIS A 230 2.44 18.74 14.97
C HIS A 230 2.40 17.23 14.71
N PRO A 231 2.79 16.72 13.53
CA PRO A 231 2.74 15.28 13.22
C PRO A 231 3.46 14.45 14.28
N LEU A 232 2.92 13.26 14.59
CA LEU A 232 3.57 12.35 15.52
C LEU A 232 4.92 11.84 15.00
N GLN A 233 5.87 11.72 15.92
CA GLN A 233 7.17 11.13 15.63
C GLN A 233 7.10 9.62 15.64
N VAL A 234 7.36 9.02 14.48
CA VAL A 234 7.45 7.56 14.34
C VAL A 234 8.87 7.06 14.70
N SER A 235 9.91 7.87 14.46
CA SER A 235 11.32 7.60 14.78
C SER A 235 12.22 8.84 14.57
N SER A 236 13.46 8.80 15.07
CA SER A 236 14.54 9.78 14.76
C SER A 236 15.24 9.52 13.42
N ALA A 237 14.91 8.41 12.75
CA ALA A 237 15.40 8.05 11.42
C ALA A 237 14.28 8.13 10.38
N PRO A 238 14.59 8.48 9.11
CA PRO A 238 13.57 8.55 8.06
C PRO A 238 13.06 7.14 7.75
N LEU A 239 11.78 7.06 7.35
CA LEU A 239 11.24 5.82 6.82
C LEU A 239 11.62 5.70 5.35
N LEU A 240 12.39 4.67 5.02
CA LEU A 240 12.89 4.44 3.66
C LEU A 240 12.14 3.27 3.02
N TRP A 241 11.64 3.49 1.82
CA TRP A 241 11.10 2.44 0.95
C TRP A 241 12.18 1.99 -0.03
N ARG A 242 12.46 0.69 -0.07
CA ARG A 242 13.49 0.09 -0.93
C ARG A 242 12.86 -0.88 -1.91
N ASP A 243 13.11 -0.67 -3.20
CA ASP A 243 12.55 -1.53 -4.25
C ASP A 243 13.43 -1.62 -5.51
N TRP A 244 13.05 -2.52 -6.41
CA TRP A 244 13.63 -2.66 -7.74
C TRP A 244 12.58 -2.41 -8.82
N SER A 245 13.01 -2.03 -10.01
CA SER A 245 12.15 -1.95 -11.18
C SER A 245 11.70 -3.35 -11.63
N ARG A 246 10.61 -3.86 -11.06
CA ARG A 246 10.15 -5.24 -11.29
C ARG A 246 9.88 -5.55 -12.76
N ARG A 247 9.25 -4.61 -13.46
CA ARG A 247 8.87 -4.75 -14.89
C ARG A 247 10.08 -4.90 -15.79
N VAL A 248 11.14 -4.12 -15.57
CA VAL A 248 12.37 -4.16 -16.38
C VAL A 248 13.02 -5.54 -16.27
N HIS A 249 13.25 -6.01 -15.04
CA HIS A 249 13.86 -7.31 -14.80
C HIS A 249 13.02 -8.47 -15.40
N ARG A 250 11.71 -8.53 -15.13
CA ARG A 250 10.87 -9.61 -15.70
C ARG A 250 10.90 -9.63 -17.22
N ARG A 251 10.83 -8.46 -17.85
CA ARG A 251 10.87 -8.34 -19.31
C ARG A 251 12.24 -8.71 -19.85
N ALA A 252 13.34 -8.35 -19.18
CA ALA A 252 14.67 -8.75 -19.61
C ALA A 252 14.83 -10.28 -19.70
N CYS A 253 14.38 -11.00 -18.66
CA CYS A 253 14.36 -12.46 -18.68
C CYS A 253 13.49 -13.01 -19.82
N LEU A 254 12.28 -12.46 -20.00
CA LEU A 254 11.36 -12.88 -21.06
C LEU A 254 11.92 -12.60 -22.46
N GLN A 255 12.55 -11.44 -22.67
CA GLN A 255 13.17 -11.07 -23.95
C GLN A 255 14.33 -11.98 -24.28
N LEU A 256 15.18 -12.30 -23.30
CA LEU A 256 16.25 -13.27 -23.48
C LEU A 256 15.66 -14.59 -23.97
N VAL A 257 14.74 -15.20 -23.22
CA VAL A 257 14.16 -16.52 -23.53
C VAL A 257 13.45 -16.55 -24.90
N ARG A 258 12.76 -15.47 -25.31
CA ARG A 258 12.06 -15.40 -26.61
C ARG A 258 13.00 -15.32 -27.81
N HIS A 259 14.20 -14.76 -27.64
CA HIS A 259 15.17 -14.59 -28.72
C HIS A 259 16.29 -15.65 -28.69
N GLN A 260 16.26 -16.59 -27.74
CA GLN A 260 17.25 -17.66 -27.72
C GLN A 260 17.05 -18.60 -28.91
N ARG A 261 18.14 -18.82 -29.64
CA ARG A 261 18.25 -19.99 -30.49
C ARG A 261 18.61 -21.18 -29.61
N ILE A 262 17.89 -22.28 -29.82
CA ILE A 262 18.15 -23.57 -29.15
C ILE A 262 18.44 -24.59 -30.25
N GLU A 263 19.58 -25.26 -30.15
CA GLU A 263 19.87 -26.45 -30.95
C GLU A 263 19.72 -27.68 -30.07
N VAL A 264 18.85 -28.59 -30.48
CA VAL A 264 18.69 -29.90 -29.84
C VAL A 264 19.25 -30.93 -30.80
N SER A 265 20.27 -31.67 -30.35
CA SER A 265 20.83 -32.80 -31.08
C SER A 265 20.65 -34.07 -30.26
N LEU A 266 20.31 -35.15 -30.96
CA LEU A 266 20.18 -36.47 -30.40
C LEU A 266 21.23 -37.35 -31.06
N LEU A 267 22.20 -37.85 -30.29
CA LEU A 267 23.12 -38.85 -30.80
C LEU A 267 22.32 -40.14 -31.12
N PRO A 268 22.70 -40.90 -32.16
CA PRO A 268 22.09 -42.20 -32.39
C PRO A 268 22.27 -43.11 -31.15
N PRO A 269 21.26 -43.94 -30.81
CA PRO A 269 21.41 -44.91 -29.73
C PRO A 269 22.56 -45.89 -30.03
N ALA A 270 23.23 -46.37 -28.98
CA ALA A 270 24.37 -47.28 -29.10
C ALA A 270 24.01 -48.65 -29.72
N ALA A 271 22.71 -48.98 -29.76
CA ALA A 271 22.17 -50.14 -30.43
C ALA A 271 20.87 -49.76 -31.15
N ALA A 272 20.65 -50.33 -32.34
CA ALA A 272 19.37 -50.25 -33.02
C ALA A 272 18.27 -50.82 -32.11
N SER A 273 17.28 -50.01 -31.76
CA SER A 273 16.07 -50.50 -31.10
C SER A 273 15.46 -51.55 -32.02
N SER A 274 15.26 -52.77 -31.51
CA SER A 274 14.32 -53.68 -32.15
C SER A 274 12.97 -52.94 -32.20
N GLY A 275 12.39 -52.82 -33.39
CA GLY A 275 11.09 -52.17 -33.54
C GLY A 275 10.12 -52.82 -32.57
N LYS A 276 9.49 -52.04 -31.70
CA LYS A 276 8.39 -52.55 -30.89
C LYS A 276 7.33 -53.03 -31.87
N ALA A 277 7.06 -54.33 -31.89
CA ALA A 277 5.96 -54.87 -32.66
C ALA A 277 4.69 -54.10 -32.30
N ASP A 278 3.87 -53.74 -33.29
CA ASP A 278 2.60 -53.06 -33.06
C ASP A 278 1.73 -53.92 -32.13
N VAL A 279 1.68 -53.54 -30.86
CA VAL A 279 0.90 -54.26 -29.86
C VAL A 279 -0.56 -53.85 -30.04
N ILE A 280 -1.38 -54.78 -30.53
CA ILE A 280 -2.83 -54.62 -30.55
C ILE A 280 -3.32 -54.62 -29.10
N LEU A 281 -3.67 -53.43 -28.59
CA LEU A 281 -4.20 -53.26 -27.24
C LEU A 281 -5.66 -53.74 -27.17
N SER A 282 -5.98 -54.58 -26.19
CA SER A 282 -7.35 -54.95 -25.85
C SER A 282 -8.14 -53.78 -25.27
N ARG A 283 -9.48 -53.87 -25.29
CA ARG A 283 -10.39 -52.84 -24.74
C ARG A 283 -10.09 -52.50 -23.25
N PRO A 284 -9.78 -53.46 -22.35
CA PRO A 284 -9.37 -53.16 -20.99
C PRO A 284 -7.97 -52.51 -20.89
N GLN A 285 -7.02 -52.88 -21.76
CA GLN A 285 -5.70 -52.25 -21.82
C GLN A 285 -5.76 -50.81 -22.36
N ARG A 286 -6.77 -50.50 -23.20
CA ARG A 286 -7.09 -49.15 -23.65
C ARG A 286 -7.90 -48.36 -22.62
N ALA A 287 -8.54 -49.03 -21.65
CA ALA A 287 -9.19 -48.36 -20.55
C ALA A 287 -8.11 -47.73 -19.65
N HIS A 288 -8.03 -46.40 -19.67
CA HIS A 288 -7.02 -45.64 -18.94
C HIS A 288 -7.24 -45.77 -17.43
N TYR A 289 -6.67 -46.80 -16.81
CA TYR A 289 -6.40 -46.77 -15.38
C TYR A 289 -5.34 -45.71 -15.11
N ARG A 290 -5.55 -44.91 -14.06
CA ARG A 290 -4.57 -43.91 -13.62
C ARG A 290 -3.34 -44.64 -13.11
N LEU A 291 -2.32 -44.77 -13.96
CA LEU A 291 -0.98 -45.14 -13.52
C LEU A 291 -0.58 -44.24 -12.35
N SER A 292 -0.03 -44.85 -11.32
CA SER A 292 0.65 -44.16 -10.23
C SER A 292 1.82 -43.32 -10.78
N TRP A 293 2.27 -42.34 -10.00
CA TRP A 293 3.43 -41.53 -10.38
C TRP A 293 4.68 -42.38 -10.61
N GLN A 294 4.90 -43.41 -9.80
CA GLN A 294 6.04 -44.31 -9.95
C GLN A 294 6.00 -45.09 -11.27
N GLU A 295 4.83 -45.61 -11.66
CA GLU A 295 4.68 -46.31 -12.95
C GLU A 295 4.88 -45.37 -14.14
N ARG A 296 4.40 -44.12 -14.05
CA ARG A 296 4.63 -43.11 -15.09
C ARG A 296 6.10 -42.77 -15.24
N LEU A 297 6.80 -42.56 -14.12
CA LEU A 297 8.23 -42.27 -14.10
C LEU A 297 9.04 -43.45 -14.64
N ALA A 298 8.74 -44.69 -14.22
CA ALA A 298 9.40 -45.89 -14.73
C ALA A 298 9.18 -46.07 -16.24
N ARG A 299 7.96 -45.83 -16.73
CA ARG A 299 7.66 -45.88 -18.16
C ARG A 299 8.39 -44.81 -18.98
N ASN A 300 8.56 -43.62 -18.41
CA ASN A 300 9.25 -42.51 -19.05
C ASN A 300 10.78 -42.52 -18.80
N ALA A 301 11.28 -43.45 -17.98
CA ALA A 301 12.70 -43.54 -17.67
C ALA A 301 13.49 -43.86 -18.93
N ARG A 302 14.51 -43.03 -19.19
CA ARG A 302 15.37 -43.20 -20.36
C ARG A 302 16.33 -44.35 -20.12
N ALA A 303 16.36 -45.33 -21.02
CA ALA A 303 17.33 -46.42 -20.95
C ALA A 303 18.75 -45.88 -21.13
N SER A 304 19.74 -46.49 -20.48
CA SER A 304 21.16 -46.11 -20.60
C SER A 304 21.71 -46.28 -22.03
N THR A 305 21.05 -47.10 -22.86
CA THR A 305 21.36 -47.29 -24.28
C THR A 305 20.73 -46.23 -25.19
N SER A 306 19.89 -45.35 -24.64
CA SER A 306 19.26 -44.25 -25.38
C SER A 306 20.32 -43.22 -25.75
N GLY A 307 20.30 -42.75 -26.99
CA GLY A 307 21.27 -41.77 -27.46
C GLY A 307 21.24 -40.47 -26.65
N GLN A 308 22.42 -39.89 -26.40
CA GLN A 308 22.56 -38.69 -25.58
C GLN A 308 21.84 -37.51 -26.24
N VAL A 309 21.09 -36.73 -25.44
CA VAL A 309 20.50 -35.46 -25.89
C VAL A 309 21.45 -34.35 -25.49
N THR A 310 21.86 -33.55 -26.46
CA THR A 310 22.61 -32.32 -26.21
C THR A 310 21.75 -31.13 -26.58
N ILE A 311 21.56 -30.22 -25.64
CA ILE A 311 20.83 -28.96 -25.82
C ILE A 311 21.86 -27.84 -25.77
N ARG A 312 22.00 -27.09 -26.86
CA ARG A 312 22.88 -25.90 -26.94
C ARG A 312 22.02 -24.65 -26.96
N LEU A 313 22.31 -23.73 -26.04
CA LEU A 313 21.64 -22.44 -25.91
C LEU A 313 22.58 -21.36 -26.44
N PHE A 314 22.07 -20.48 -27.30
CA PHE A 314 22.84 -19.38 -27.88
C PHE A 314 22.36 -18.03 -27.36
N GLY A 315 23.28 -17.06 -27.29
CA GLY A 315 22.97 -15.69 -26.86
C GLY A 315 22.72 -15.55 -25.36
N VAL A 316 23.12 -16.54 -24.56
CA VAL A 316 23.05 -16.50 -23.09
C VAL A 316 24.32 -15.83 -22.57
N PRO A 317 24.22 -14.73 -21.77
CA PRO A 317 25.39 -14.13 -21.15
C PRO A 317 26.14 -15.14 -20.28
N GLU A 318 27.47 -15.15 -20.35
CA GLU A 318 28.32 -16.14 -19.67
C GLU A 318 28.13 -16.14 -18.15
N SER A 319 28.07 -14.95 -17.54
CA SER A 319 27.83 -14.78 -16.10
C SER A 319 26.48 -15.37 -15.67
N PHE A 320 25.45 -15.22 -16.50
CA PHE A 320 24.12 -15.77 -16.26
C PHE A 320 24.07 -17.28 -16.50
N ALA A 321 24.76 -17.79 -17.53
CA ALA A 321 24.89 -19.23 -17.73
C ALA A 321 25.61 -19.90 -16.54
N THR A 322 26.67 -19.25 -16.04
CA THR A 322 27.42 -19.70 -14.87
C THR A 322 26.56 -19.70 -13.60
N SER A 323 25.74 -18.66 -13.37
CA SER A 323 24.85 -18.62 -12.20
C SER A 323 23.79 -19.72 -12.21
N LEU A 324 23.41 -20.20 -13.39
CA LEU A 324 22.51 -21.33 -13.58
C LEU A 324 23.21 -22.71 -13.55
N GLY A 325 24.54 -22.74 -13.38
CA GLY A 325 25.33 -23.97 -13.42
C GLY A 325 25.38 -24.63 -14.81
N LEU A 326 25.18 -23.85 -15.87
CA LEU A 326 25.28 -24.33 -17.24
C LEU A 326 26.74 -24.35 -17.68
N ALA A 327 27.13 -25.42 -18.38
CA ALA A 327 28.45 -25.47 -19.01
C ALA A 327 28.50 -24.44 -20.15
N THR A 328 29.50 -23.56 -20.10
CA THR A 328 29.83 -22.61 -21.17
C THR A 328 30.91 -23.22 -22.06
N ALA A 329 30.87 -22.94 -23.36
CA ALA A 329 31.76 -23.48 -24.38
C ALA A 329 32.48 -22.35 -25.11
#